data_AF-A0A948VQ11-F1
#
_entry.id   AF-A0A948VQ11-F1
#
_cell.length_a   1.000
_cell.length_b   1.000
_cell.length_c   1.000
_cell.angle_alpha   90.00
_cell.angle_beta   90.00
_cell.angle_gamma   90.00
#
_symmetry.space_group_name_H-M   'P 1'
#
loop_
_entity.id
_entity.type
_entity.pdbx_description
1 polymer ?
#
loop_
_entity_poly.entity_id
_entity_poly.type
_entity_poly.pdbx_seq_one_letter_code
_entity_poly.pdbx_strand_id
1 'polypeptide(L)' 'MNKATALKVGLILALAAGLAGCREEEQGRPLSHQPGVYTGKKDEKLDAAQVEALRERSRLQNSKQ' A
#
# COMPACT_ATOMS: atom_id res chain seq x y z
N MET A 1 5.49 -41.69 -11.97
CA MET A 1 6.08 -40.63 -11.11
C MET A 1 6.54 -41.25 -9.81
N ASN A 2 7.80 -41.09 -9.43
CA ASN A 2 8.27 -41.58 -8.13
C ASN A 2 7.66 -40.74 -7.00
N LYS A 3 7.29 -41.37 -5.88
CA LYS A 3 6.68 -40.69 -4.71
C LYS A 3 7.53 -39.50 -4.24
N ALA A 4 8.85 -39.64 -4.26
CA ALA A 4 9.80 -38.57 -3.95
C ALA A 4 9.74 -37.40 -4.95
N THR A 5 9.51 -37.67 -6.23
CA THR A 5 9.34 -36.62 -7.26
C THR A 5 8.01 -35.88 -7.06
N ALA A 6 6.93 -36.60 -6.74
CA ALA A 6 5.64 -35.99 -6.45
C ALA A 6 5.69 -35.09 -5.20
N LEU A 7 6.37 -35.52 -4.14
CA LEU A 7 6.57 -34.73 -2.92
C LEU A 7 7.33 -33.43 -3.20
N LYS A 8 8.44 -33.50 -3.97
CA LYS A 8 9.23 -32.32 -4.33
C LYS A 8 8.42 -31.31 -5.14
N VAL A 9 7.65 -31.78 -6.12
CA VAL A 9 6.79 -30.93 -6.94
C VAL A 9 5.70 -30.28 -6.08
N GLY A 10 5.08 -31.03 -5.18
CA GLY A 10 4.08 -30.50 -4.25
C GLY A 10 4.65 -29.41 -3.33
N LEU A 11 5.87 -29.61 -2.80
CA LEU A 11 6.53 -28.61 -1.96
C LEU A 11 6.82 -27.32 -2.73
N ILE A 12 7.32 -27.43 -3.97
CA ILE A 12 7.62 -26.27 -4.82
C ILE A 12 6.35 -25.48 -5.14
N LEU A 13 5.25 -26.17 -5.47
CA LEU A 13 3.96 -25.53 -5.74
C LEU A 13 3.40 -24.81 -4.53
N ALA A 14 3.48 -25.41 -3.34
CA ALA A 14 3.04 -24.78 -2.09
C ALA A 14 3.84 -23.51 -1.78
N LEU A 15 5.17 -23.54 -1.99
CA LEU A 15 6.03 -22.38 -1.80
C LEU A 15 5.67 -21.26 -2.80
N ALA A 16 5.52 -21.59 -4.08
CA ALA A 16 5.18 -20.62 -5.12
C ALA A 16 3.83 -19.92 -4.87
N ALA A 17 2.83 -20.67 -4.38
CA ALA A 17 1.53 -20.10 -4.01
C ALA A 17 1.61 -19.14 -2.80
N GLY A 18 2.43 -19.46 -1.79
CA GLY A 18 2.65 -18.59 -0.63
C GLY A 18 3.37 -17.29 -0.98
N LEU A 19 4.36 -17.34 -1.89
CA LEU A 19 5.09 -16.14 -2.32
C LEU A 19 4.26 -15.24 -3.26
N ALA A 20 3.31 -15.79 -4.02
CA ALA A 20 2.47 -15.00 -4.92
C ALA A 20 1.37 -14.18 -4.20
N GLY A 21 1.00 -14.57 -2.96
CA GLY A 21 -0.12 -13.97 -2.21
C GLY A 21 0.23 -12.98 -1.10
N CYS A 22 1.53 -12.75 -0.82
CA CYS A 22 1.98 -11.94 0.31
C CYS A 22 2.73 -10.68 -0.14
N ARG A 23 2.00 -9.72 -0.73
CA ARG A 23 2.48 -8.34 -0.87
C ARG A 23 2.07 -7.56 0.36
N GLU A 24 3.01 -7.28 1.26
CA GLU A 24 2.75 -6.54 2.50
C GLU A 24 2.07 -5.19 2.23
N GLU A 25 2.44 -4.55 1.12
CA GLU A 25 1.89 -3.27 0.66
C GLU A 25 0.41 -3.33 0.22
N GLU A 26 -0.12 -4.51 -0.07
CA GLU A 26 -1.53 -4.73 -0.42
C GLU A 26 -2.37 -5.20 0.77
N GLN A 27 -1.73 -5.59 1.87
CA GLN A 27 -2.42 -6.01 3.08
C GLN A 27 -2.99 -4.79 3.83
N GLY A 28 -4.27 -4.87 4.19
CA GLY A 28 -4.95 -3.81 4.94
C GLY A 28 -5.43 -2.62 4.12
N ARG A 29 -5.29 -2.65 2.78
CA ARG A 29 -5.86 -1.61 1.92
C ARG A 29 -7.40 -1.77 1.88
N PRO A 30 -8.19 -0.74 2.22
CA PRO A 30 -9.65 -0.83 2.14
C PRO A 30 -10.08 -1.12 0.69
N LEU A 31 -10.66 -2.29 0.46
CA LEU A 31 -11.22 -2.67 -0.85
C LEU A 31 -12.69 -2.24 -1.01
N SER A 32 -13.33 -1.84 0.10
CA SER A 32 -14.68 -1.32 0.13
C SER A 32 -14.62 0.18 0.44
N HIS A 33 -15.17 0.98 -0.46
CA HIS A 33 -15.33 2.42 -0.28
C HIS A 33 -16.80 2.72 0.02
N GLN A 34 -17.05 3.37 1.15
CA GLN A 34 -18.37 3.90 1.47
C GLN A 34 -18.43 5.39 1.13
N PRO A 35 -19.30 5.82 0.21
CA PRO A 35 -19.39 7.23 -0.18
C PRO A 35 -19.62 8.13 1.03
N GLY A 36 -18.87 9.23 1.12
CA GLY A 36 -18.96 10.19 2.21
C GLY A 36 -18.26 9.76 3.52
N VAL A 37 -17.68 8.56 3.58
CA VAL A 37 -16.91 8.09 4.74
C VAL A 37 -15.44 7.98 4.36
N TYR A 38 -14.60 8.78 5.02
CA TYR A 38 -13.16 8.66 4.89
C TYR A 38 -12.64 7.56 5.80
N THR A 39 -12.40 6.39 5.22
CA THR A 39 -11.85 5.23 5.92
C THR A 39 -10.33 5.39 6.03
N GLY A 40 -9.83 5.73 7.22
CA GLY A 40 -8.41 5.93 7.47
C GLY A 40 -8.16 6.32 8.93
N LYS A 41 -6.88 6.44 9.31
CA LYS A 41 -6.53 7.09 10.58
C LYS A 41 -6.97 8.54 10.51
N LYS A 42 -7.34 9.10 11.65
CA LYS A 42 -7.66 10.52 11.73
C LYS A 42 -6.41 11.33 11.39
N ASP A 43 -6.55 12.29 10.48
CA ASP A 43 -5.47 13.20 10.14
C ASP A 43 -5.06 14.04 11.36
N GLU A 44 -3.76 14.23 11.52
CA GLU A 44 -3.23 15.20 12.46
C GLU A 44 -3.34 16.60 11.86
N LYS A 45 -3.63 17.58 12.71
CA LYS A 45 -3.63 18.98 12.29
C LYS A 45 -2.19 19.40 12.01
N LEU A 46 -2.00 20.10 10.90
CA LEU A 46 -0.73 20.72 10.57
C LEU A 46 -0.39 21.81 11.60
N ASP A 47 0.87 21.89 11.97
CA ASP A 47 1.40 23.02 12.73
C ASP A 47 1.63 24.25 11.83
N ALA A 48 1.89 25.40 12.45
CA ALA A 48 2.07 26.66 11.72
C ALA A 48 3.28 26.64 10.77
N ALA A 49 4.36 25.95 11.12
CA ALA A 49 5.55 25.86 10.29
C ALA A 49 5.31 24.96 9.06
N GLN A 50 4.60 23.86 9.24
CA GLN A 50 4.17 22.97 8.16
C GLN A 50 3.23 23.67 7.18
N VAL A 51 2.29 24.47 7.70
CA VAL A 51 1.39 25.29 6.87
C VAL A 51 2.17 26.30 6.05
N GLU A 52 3.16 27.00 6.63
CA GLU A 52 3.95 27.98 5.89
C GLU A 52 4.83 27.32 4.81
N ALA A 53 5.46 26.18 5.14
CA ALA A 53 6.22 25.42 4.17
C ALA A 53 5.37 24.94 2.97
N LEU A 54 4.09 24.60 3.20
CA LEU A 54 3.15 24.26 2.15
C LEU A 54 2.83 25.46 1.25
N ARG A 55 2.61 26.64 1.82
CA ARG A 55 2.32 27.88 1.06
C ARG A 55 3.48 28.26 0.16
N GLU A 56 4.71 28.22 0.67
CA GLU A 56 5.91 28.48 -0.13
C GLU A 56 6.03 27.52 -1.32
N ARG A 57 5.79 26.22 -1.10
CA ARG A 57 5.77 25.25 -2.21
C ARG A 57 4.70 25.57 -3.24
N SER A 58 3.49 25.90 -2.82
CA SER A 58 2.41 26.27 -3.74
C SER A 58 2.74 27.53 -4.56
N ARG A 59 3.40 28.53 -3.96
CA ARG A 59 3.88 29.73 -4.68
C ARG A 59 4.86 29.38 -5.78
N LEU A 60 5.84 28.51 -5.50
CA LEU A 60 6.83 28.06 -6.48
C LEU A 60 6.24 27.16 -7.57
N GLN A 61 5.22 26.36 -7.25
CA GLN A 61 4.55 25.50 -8.23
C GLN A 61 3.67 26.31 -9.19
N ASN A 62 2.98 27.34 -8.68
CA ASN A 62 2.13 28.21 -9.50
C ASN A 62 2.92 29.26 -10.30
N SER A 63 4.19 29.53 -9.98
CA SER A 63 5.00 30.49 -10.73
C SER A 63 5.49 29.98 -12.09
N LYS A 64 5.15 28.74 -12.46
CA LYS A 64 5.54 28.11 -13.74
C LYS A 64 4.42 28.08 -14.79
N GLN A 65 3.34 28.81 -14.58
CA GLN A 65 2.15 28.82 -15.45
C GLN A 65 2.02 30.10 -16.27
#